data_AF-A0A968GF30-F1
#
_entry.id   AF-A0A968GF30-F1
#
_cell.length_a   1.000
_cell.length_b   1.000
_cell.length_c   1.000
_cell.angle_alpha   90.00
_cell.angle_beta   90.00
_cell.angle_gamma   90.00
#
_symmetry.space_group_name_H-M   'P 1'
#
loop_
_entity.id
_entity.type
_entity.pdbx_description
1 polymer ?
#
loop_
_entity_poly.entity_id
_entity_poly.type
_entity_poly.pdbx_seq_one_letter_code
_entity_poly.pdbx_strand_id
1 'polypeptide(L)'
;MFQFLKKGGVFLALIMVVSCNPKTQAPPPSGSLNLLELMPKTDYAIYMLFGSPPAMQAGMHWQTHNVPSVVWTNRVYQFDPNYIPRNVEIIEDSKLESILLNSGDNLGRDLKNTYTVFEQRIDKLFRENPHATYTVYATDGFLEMVPYFIFSKGIKPEQVVVEILNDMANVSYFYRVNATQAETLFEAHRMEARDFIRSATSNPSGMGTWNSEKLPLGYELSGRFWFISRAVYDGVPFMSRINHRELPFSSWYHSLSSYQRSNLERLMFFDAKEIDKVLFPNGSTKTPIIIAGAYRANPNDSGLIVSEHFEAEMQAILDHFGDQYTYFFKGHPVLPEGSSSERQWMQDKGIHIFPSNTRFPFEFLMFHYSDLIVGGYPTSSYLSASAQQFRFHIGSITDPRLSLMYSWGYWPNLHIIDVSGGRSMFSFDTPHDFNDYYYDPALGVYVLYPNVTSR
;
A
#
# COMPACT_ATOMS: atom_id res chain seq x y z
N MET A 1 -72.75 -9.95 -41.72
CA MET A 1 -72.22 -11.09 -42.49
C MET A 1 -70.73 -11.16 -42.23
N PHE A 2 -70.26 -12.28 -41.68
CA PHE A 2 -68.91 -12.60 -41.19
C PHE A 2 -68.43 -11.99 -39.86
N GLN A 3 -68.86 -12.65 -38.77
CA GLN A 3 -67.98 -12.98 -37.65
C GLN A 3 -66.92 -13.99 -38.14
N PHE A 4 -65.65 -13.85 -37.74
CA PHE A 4 -64.70 -14.96 -37.81
C PHE A 4 -63.84 -15.08 -36.55
N LEU A 5 -63.97 -16.28 -35.99
CA LEU A 5 -63.19 -16.96 -34.96
C LEU A 5 -61.67 -16.79 -35.06
N LYS A 6 -61.00 -16.80 -33.90
CA LYS A 6 -59.87 -17.72 -33.66
C LYS A 6 -59.66 -17.96 -32.17
N LYS A 7 -60.07 -19.16 -31.71
CA LYS A 7 -59.63 -19.83 -30.49
C LYS A 7 -58.80 -21.04 -30.90
N GLY A 8 -57.72 -21.28 -30.16
CA GLY A 8 -57.15 -22.61 -29.93
C GLY A 8 -55.89 -22.97 -30.73
N GLY A 9 -54.82 -23.33 -30.03
CA GLY A 9 -53.70 -24.07 -30.63
C GLY A 9 -52.35 -23.83 -29.95
N VAL A 10 -52.06 -24.66 -28.96
CA VAL A 10 -50.77 -24.88 -28.26
C VAL A 10 -49.52 -24.68 -29.13
N PHE A 11 -48.55 -23.92 -28.62
CA PHE A 11 -47.14 -24.08 -28.97
C PHE A 11 -46.32 -24.06 -27.67
N LEU A 12 -45.65 -25.18 -27.37
CA LEU A 12 -44.56 -25.24 -26.41
C LEU A 12 -43.47 -24.25 -26.88
N ALA A 13 -43.24 -23.19 -26.13
CA ALA A 13 -42.02 -22.41 -26.22
C ALA A 13 -41.15 -22.80 -25.02
N LEU A 14 -40.14 -23.62 -25.31
CA LEU A 14 -39.00 -23.88 -24.46
C LEU A 14 -38.35 -22.52 -24.13
N ILE A 15 -38.63 -21.95 -22.95
CA ILE A 15 -37.90 -20.78 -22.47
C ILE A 15 -36.53 -21.29 -22.04
N MET A 16 -35.54 -21.19 -22.95
CA MET A 16 -34.16 -21.13 -22.54
C MET A 16 -34.02 -19.93 -21.62
N VAL A 17 -33.85 -20.19 -20.33
CA VAL A 17 -33.27 -19.22 -19.40
C VAL A 17 -31.84 -19.02 -19.87
N VAL A 18 -31.63 -18.07 -20.78
CA VAL A 18 -30.33 -17.49 -21.00
C VAL A 18 -29.99 -16.80 -19.69
N SER A 19 -29.11 -17.42 -18.90
CA SER A 19 -28.49 -16.77 -17.76
C SER A 19 -27.70 -15.58 -18.31
N CYS A 20 -28.32 -14.40 -18.30
CA CYS A 20 -27.58 -13.17 -18.49
C CYS A 20 -26.54 -13.08 -17.36
N ASN A 21 -25.28 -13.11 -17.75
CA ASN A 21 -24.12 -12.78 -16.92
C ASN A 21 -24.47 -11.60 -15.98
N PRO A 22 -24.17 -11.69 -14.67
CA PRO A 22 -24.23 -10.51 -13.82
C PRO A 22 -23.16 -9.54 -14.34
N LYS A 23 -23.61 -8.51 -15.06
CA LYS A 23 -22.74 -7.41 -15.47
C LYS A 23 -22.18 -6.78 -14.21
N THR A 24 -20.87 -6.93 -14.09
CA THR A 24 -19.92 -6.17 -13.28
C THR A 24 -20.20 -4.67 -13.42
N GLN A 25 -21.02 -4.12 -12.53
CA GLN A 25 -21.03 -2.68 -12.28
C GLN A 25 -20.07 -2.43 -11.12
N ALA A 26 -19.05 -1.62 -11.37
CA ALA A 26 -18.18 -1.11 -10.31
C ALA A 26 -19.05 -0.46 -9.22
N PRO A 27 -18.74 -0.65 -7.93
CA PRO A 27 -19.48 0.00 -6.87
C PRO A 27 -19.44 1.53 -7.07
N PRO A 28 -20.55 2.25 -6.78
CA PRO A 28 -20.54 3.70 -6.85
C PRO A 28 -19.48 4.26 -5.89
N PRO A 29 -18.86 5.42 -6.22
CA PRO A 29 -17.92 6.09 -5.32
C PRO A 29 -18.58 6.28 -3.96
N SER A 30 -17.86 5.93 -2.90
CA SER A 30 -18.32 6.10 -1.52
C SER A 30 -18.58 7.58 -1.21
N GLY A 31 -19.61 7.86 -0.39
CA GLY A 31 -20.09 9.21 -0.08
C GLY A 31 -19.01 10.13 0.51
N SER A 32 -19.27 11.44 0.50
CA SER A 32 -18.33 12.47 0.98
C SER A 32 -17.81 12.16 2.38
N LEU A 33 -16.50 11.89 2.47
CA LEU A 33 -15.82 11.58 3.72
C LEU A 33 -15.82 12.80 4.65
N ASN A 34 -16.17 12.60 5.93
CA ASN A 34 -15.86 13.58 6.96
C ASN A 34 -14.43 13.35 7.46
N LEU A 35 -13.49 14.18 6.99
CA LEU A 35 -12.07 14.08 7.34
C LEU A 35 -11.80 14.19 8.86
N LEU A 36 -12.74 14.75 9.63
CA LEU A 36 -12.67 14.78 11.09
C LEU A 36 -12.74 13.38 11.72
N GLU A 37 -13.20 12.37 10.98
CA GLU A 37 -13.22 10.99 11.45
C GLU A 37 -11.83 10.36 11.49
N LEU A 38 -10.89 10.85 10.68
CA LEU A 38 -9.52 10.33 10.59
C LEU A 38 -8.59 10.90 11.66
N MET A 39 -8.95 12.03 12.25
CA MET A 39 -8.13 12.75 13.23
C MET A 39 -8.15 12.06 14.59
N PRO A 40 -7.02 12.00 15.32
CA PRO A 40 -6.98 11.42 16.65
C PRO A 40 -7.85 12.26 17.59
N LYS A 41 -8.66 11.58 18.42
CA LYS A 41 -9.59 12.21 19.39
C LYS A 41 -9.20 11.96 20.84
N THR A 42 -7.93 11.64 21.05
CA THR A 42 -7.37 11.16 22.31
C THR A 42 -6.20 12.06 22.73
N ASP A 43 -5.68 11.84 23.95
CA ASP A 43 -4.58 12.64 24.50
C ASP A 43 -3.28 12.47 23.72
N TYR A 44 -3.04 11.26 23.20
CA TYR A 44 -1.88 10.92 22.38
C TYR A 44 -2.26 10.13 21.13
N ALA A 45 -1.43 10.23 20.11
CA ALA A 45 -1.45 9.35 18.95
C ALA A 45 -0.17 8.48 18.91
N ILE A 46 -0.30 7.20 18.62
CA ILE A 46 0.82 6.28 18.45
C ILE A 46 0.74 5.70 17.04
N TYR A 47 1.81 5.81 16.28
CA TYR A 47 1.89 5.30 14.92
C TYR A 47 2.89 4.14 14.85
N MET A 48 2.44 2.99 14.37
CA MET A 48 3.25 1.80 14.11
C MET A 48 3.11 1.46 12.63
N LEU A 49 4.01 2.01 11.82
CA LEU A 49 3.84 2.10 10.38
C LEU A 49 4.83 1.19 9.66
N PHE A 50 4.31 0.41 8.74
CA PHE A 50 5.10 -0.36 7.80
C PHE A 50 4.65 -0.06 6.38
N GLY A 51 5.62 0.22 5.51
CA GLY A 51 5.41 0.50 4.09
C GLY A 51 4.99 1.94 3.77
N SER A 52 4.93 2.25 2.47
CA SER A 52 4.79 3.62 1.96
C SER A 52 3.37 4.18 2.11
N PRO A 53 2.28 3.44 1.82
CA PRO A 53 0.93 3.97 1.99
C PRO A 53 0.60 4.38 3.44
N PRO A 54 0.92 3.57 4.48
CA PRO A 54 0.70 3.97 5.87
C PRO A 54 1.57 5.17 6.29
N ALA A 55 2.83 5.24 5.83
CA ALA A 55 3.71 6.38 6.07
C ALA A 55 3.14 7.67 5.46
N MET A 56 2.67 7.61 4.21
CA MET A 56 2.04 8.73 3.53
C MET A 56 0.76 9.18 4.24
N GLN A 57 -0.08 8.23 4.68
CA GLN A 57 -1.27 8.53 5.47
C GLN A 57 -0.92 9.24 6.78
N ALA A 58 0.10 8.77 7.50
CA ALA A 58 0.55 9.42 8.72
C ALA A 58 1.07 10.84 8.44
N GLY A 59 1.86 11.02 7.38
CA GLY A 59 2.35 12.33 6.94
C GLY A 59 1.20 13.33 6.71
N MET A 60 0.10 12.89 6.08
CA MET A 60 -1.10 13.73 5.93
C MET A 60 -1.79 13.99 7.27
N HIS A 61 -1.94 13.00 8.15
CA HIS A 61 -2.55 13.20 9.48
C HIS A 61 -1.81 14.28 10.27
N TRP A 62 -0.48 14.22 10.30
CA TRP A 62 0.33 15.16 11.07
C TRP A 62 0.15 16.62 10.64
N GLN A 63 -0.31 16.88 9.41
CA GLN A 63 -0.63 18.24 8.96
C GLN A 63 -1.99 18.74 9.44
N THR A 64 -2.85 17.84 9.94
CA THR A 64 -4.25 18.14 10.24
C THR A 64 -4.51 18.36 11.73
N HIS A 65 -3.68 17.82 12.63
CA HIS A 65 -3.89 17.92 14.08
C HIS A 65 -2.62 18.28 14.84
N ASN A 66 -2.78 18.71 16.09
CA ASN A 66 -1.69 19.04 17.01
C ASN A 66 -1.56 18.05 18.19
N VAL A 67 -2.30 16.94 18.16
CA VAL A 67 -2.19 15.88 19.19
C VAL A 67 -0.72 15.39 19.26
N PRO A 68 -0.12 15.28 20.47
CA PRO A 68 1.21 14.71 20.63
C PRO A 68 1.28 13.27 20.09
N SER A 69 2.25 13.00 19.25
CA SER A 69 2.39 11.77 18.48
C SER A 69 3.73 11.12 18.69
N VAL A 70 3.73 9.81 18.98
CA VAL A 70 4.94 8.97 18.95
C VAL A 70 4.85 8.05 17.74
N VAL A 71 5.87 8.05 16.91
CA VAL A 71 5.86 7.38 15.60
C VAL A 71 7.02 6.41 15.51
N TRP A 72 6.75 5.18 15.10
CA TRP A 72 7.75 4.31 14.50
C TRP A 72 7.35 3.99 13.07
N THR A 73 8.33 3.98 12.17
CA THR A 73 8.17 3.62 10.76
C THR A 73 9.43 2.98 10.19
N ASN A 74 9.28 1.95 9.34
CA ASN A 74 10.39 1.41 8.55
C ASN A 74 10.75 2.26 7.32
N ARG A 75 10.04 3.38 7.12
CA ARG A 75 10.23 4.32 6.01
C ARG A 75 10.62 5.72 6.49
N VAL A 76 11.41 5.82 7.57
CA VAL A 76 11.84 7.12 8.13
C VAL A 76 12.48 8.05 7.09
N TYR A 77 13.22 7.47 6.14
CA TYR A 77 13.88 8.20 5.05
C TYR A 77 12.92 8.86 4.04
N GLN A 78 11.62 8.55 4.07
CA GLN A 78 10.60 9.24 3.27
C GLN A 78 10.24 10.61 3.85
N PHE A 79 10.64 10.89 5.10
CA PHE A 79 10.34 12.14 5.78
C PHE A 79 11.56 13.06 5.84
N ASP A 80 11.39 14.33 5.48
CA ASP A 80 12.37 15.39 5.72
C ASP A 80 12.26 15.83 7.20
N PRO A 81 13.31 15.63 8.01
CA PRO A 81 13.29 15.96 9.43
C PRO A 81 13.04 17.44 9.71
N ASN A 82 13.32 18.34 8.76
CA ASN A 82 13.09 19.76 8.92
C ASN A 82 11.60 20.15 8.84
N TYR A 83 10.77 19.26 8.30
CA TYR A 83 9.33 19.49 8.09
C TYR A 83 8.45 18.56 8.94
N ILE A 84 9.05 17.77 9.84
CA ILE A 84 8.30 17.02 10.84
C ILE A 84 7.60 18.01 11.80
N PRO A 85 6.27 17.95 11.98
CA PRO A 85 5.57 18.82 12.91
C PRO A 85 6.08 18.66 14.36
N ARG A 86 6.11 19.75 15.12
CA ARG A 86 6.68 19.75 16.50
C ARG A 86 5.99 18.81 17.48
N ASN A 87 4.73 18.47 17.23
CA ASN A 87 3.97 17.50 18.03
C ASN A 87 4.29 16.05 17.67
N VAL A 88 5.14 15.79 16.68
CA VAL A 88 5.50 14.45 16.22
C VAL A 88 6.92 14.11 16.64
N GLU A 89 7.05 13.00 17.37
CA GLU A 89 8.32 12.39 17.76
C GLU A 89 8.49 11.09 16.97
N ILE A 90 9.39 11.10 15.98
CA ILE A 90 9.76 9.87 15.25
C ILE A 90 10.87 9.15 16.03
N ILE A 91 10.64 7.86 16.28
CA ILE A 91 11.57 6.96 16.94
C ILE A 91 12.23 6.07 15.89
N GLU A 92 13.50 6.31 15.64
CA GLU A 92 14.32 5.43 14.81
C GLU A 92 14.69 4.17 15.60
N ASP A 93 14.25 3.02 15.10
CA ASP A 93 14.48 1.73 15.74
C ASP A 93 14.75 0.63 14.70
N SER A 94 16.01 0.56 14.27
CA SER A 94 16.47 -0.43 13.30
C SER A 94 16.42 -1.86 13.83
N LYS A 95 16.45 -2.05 15.16
CA LYS A 95 16.29 -3.38 15.76
C LYS A 95 14.86 -3.86 15.65
N LEU A 96 13.88 -2.99 15.92
CA LEU A 96 12.47 -3.31 15.72
C LEU A 96 12.19 -3.65 14.26
N GLU A 97 12.73 -2.88 13.31
CA GLU A 97 12.65 -3.20 11.89
C GLU A 97 13.22 -4.60 11.58
N SER A 98 14.46 -4.89 12.01
CA SER A 98 15.08 -6.19 11.81
C SER A 98 14.25 -7.34 12.40
N ILE A 99 13.64 -7.14 13.57
CA ILE A 99 12.80 -8.15 14.22
C ILE A 99 11.55 -8.44 13.38
N LEU A 100 10.86 -7.39 12.93
CA LEU A 100 9.63 -7.54 12.15
C LEU A 100 9.88 -8.25 10.80
N LEU A 101 11.06 -8.07 10.22
CA LEU A 101 11.45 -8.66 8.94
C LEU A 101 11.94 -10.11 9.06
N ASN A 102 12.56 -10.47 10.19
CA ASN A 102 13.31 -11.73 10.30
C ASN A 102 12.78 -12.72 11.34
N SER A 103 11.97 -12.27 12.30
CA SER A 103 11.61 -13.12 13.43
C SER A 103 10.55 -14.15 13.08
N GLY A 104 9.71 -13.90 12.07
CA GLY A 104 8.59 -14.78 11.71
C GLY A 104 7.78 -15.17 12.94
N ASP A 105 7.64 -16.48 13.18
CA ASP A 105 6.98 -17.01 14.36
C ASP A 105 7.61 -16.51 15.69
N ASN A 106 8.91 -16.23 15.78
CA ASN A 106 9.56 -15.84 17.02
C ASN A 106 9.34 -14.37 17.45
N LEU A 107 8.55 -13.59 16.69
CA LEU A 107 8.39 -12.14 16.88
C LEU A 107 8.18 -11.72 18.35
N GLY A 108 7.21 -12.32 19.04
CA GLY A 108 6.91 -11.96 20.44
C GLY A 108 8.07 -12.23 21.42
N ARG A 109 8.85 -13.28 21.17
CA ARG A 109 10.04 -13.61 21.98
C ARG A 109 11.17 -12.62 21.72
N ASP A 110 11.39 -12.31 20.45
CA ASP A 110 12.49 -11.45 20.04
C ASP A 110 12.26 -9.99 20.46
N LEU A 111 11.02 -9.51 20.35
CA LEU A 111 10.62 -8.22 20.91
C LEU A 111 10.89 -8.15 22.42
N LYS A 112 10.42 -9.16 23.18
CA LYS A 112 10.57 -9.22 24.64
C LYS A 112 12.03 -9.24 25.07
N ASN A 113 12.88 -9.99 24.36
CA ASN A 113 14.30 -10.09 24.68
C ASN A 113 15.07 -8.81 24.32
N THR A 114 14.63 -8.10 23.28
CA THR A 114 15.35 -6.94 22.77
C THR A 114 15.02 -5.67 23.54
N TYR A 115 13.78 -5.50 24.00
CA TYR A 115 13.29 -4.29 24.68
C TYR A 115 13.69 -3.03 23.90
N THR A 116 13.06 -2.89 22.74
CA THR A 116 13.44 -1.94 21.68
C THR A 116 13.35 -0.47 22.14
N VAL A 117 13.96 0.46 21.40
CA VAL A 117 13.94 1.90 21.74
C VAL A 117 12.53 2.45 21.67
N PHE A 118 11.75 2.01 20.67
CA PHE A 118 10.32 2.31 20.59
C PHE A 118 9.58 1.78 21.82
N GLU A 119 9.83 0.55 22.24
CA GLU A 119 9.24 -0.02 23.47
C GLU A 119 9.56 0.82 24.71
N GLN A 120 10.83 1.20 24.89
CA GLN A 120 11.28 2.04 26.01
C GLN A 120 10.55 3.38 26.03
N ARG A 121 10.34 3.97 24.84
CA ARG A 121 9.63 5.25 24.71
C ARG A 121 8.15 5.14 25.06
N ILE A 122 7.50 4.06 24.63
CA ILE A 122 6.10 3.75 24.95
C ILE A 122 5.94 3.48 26.45
N ASP A 123 6.80 2.67 27.06
CA ASP A 123 6.77 2.39 28.50
C ASP A 123 7.04 3.66 29.34
N LYS A 124 7.86 4.58 28.85
CA LYS A 124 8.01 5.91 29.46
C LYS A 124 6.72 6.73 29.34
N LEU A 125 6.10 6.78 28.16
CA LEU A 125 4.86 7.54 27.91
C LEU A 125 3.76 7.11 28.88
N PHE A 126 3.58 5.80 29.05
CA PHE A 126 2.53 5.22 29.90
C PHE A 126 2.77 5.47 31.39
N ARG A 127 4.03 5.42 31.84
CA ARG A 127 4.38 5.76 33.23
C ARG A 127 4.18 7.24 33.54
N GLU A 128 4.48 8.11 32.59
CA GLU A 128 4.27 9.55 32.73
C GLU A 128 2.78 9.93 32.69
N ASN A 129 1.96 9.15 31.97
CA ASN A 129 0.55 9.49 31.69
C ASN A 129 -0.39 8.28 31.84
N PRO A 130 -0.53 7.68 33.04
CA PRO A 130 -1.24 6.41 33.23
C PRO A 130 -2.75 6.44 32.93
N HIS A 131 -3.35 7.63 32.92
CA HIS A 131 -4.78 7.83 32.68
C HIS A 131 -5.09 8.41 31.30
N ALA A 132 -4.07 8.63 30.46
CA ALA A 132 -4.28 9.14 29.13
C ALA A 132 -4.99 8.12 28.24
N THR A 133 -5.58 8.65 27.18
CA THR A 133 -6.20 7.91 26.08
C THR A 133 -5.30 7.98 24.84
N TYR A 134 -5.36 6.95 24.00
CA TYR A 134 -4.47 6.76 22.87
C TYR A 134 -5.24 6.41 21.60
N THR A 135 -4.94 7.07 20.49
CA THR A 135 -5.33 6.62 19.16
C THR A 135 -4.12 5.91 18.57
N VAL A 136 -4.26 4.63 18.27
CA VAL A 136 -3.19 3.79 17.74
C VAL A 136 -3.43 3.55 16.26
N TYR A 137 -2.58 4.13 15.42
CA TYR A 137 -2.53 3.89 13.99
C TYR A 137 -1.55 2.76 13.71
N ALA A 138 -2.05 1.60 13.27
CA ALA A 138 -1.22 0.42 13.04
C ALA A 138 -1.38 -0.10 11.60
N THR A 139 -0.27 -0.46 10.97
CA THR A 139 -0.32 -1.16 9.68
C THR A 139 -0.93 -2.56 9.86
N ASP A 140 -1.85 -2.91 8.97
CA ASP A 140 -2.59 -4.19 9.00
C ASP A 140 -1.69 -5.43 9.03
N GLY A 141 -0.55 -5.40 8.33
CA GLY A 141 0.43 -6.50 8.29
C GLY A 141 1.13 -6.83 9.60
N PHE A 142 1.13 -5.89 10.56
CA PHE A 142 1.88 -6.00 11.82
C PHE A 142 0.99 -5.67 13.03
N LEU A 143 -0.31 -5.93 12.90
CA LEU A 143 -1.31 -5.54 13.88
C LEU A 143 -1.14 -6.18 15.26
N GLU A 144 -0.46 -7.32 15.34
CA GLU A 144 -0.03 -7.98 16.59
C GLU A 144 0.86 -7.09 17.47
N MET A 145 1.49 -6.05 16.90
CA MET A 145 2.21 -5.04 17.66
C MET A 145 1.30 -4.30 18.65
N VAL A 146 0.00 -4.14 18.35
CA VAL A 146 -0.93 -3.40 19.22
C VAL A 146 -1.11 -4.11 20.57
N PRO A 147 -1.54 -5.40 20.64
CA PRO A 147 -1.57 -6.11 21.91
C PRO A 147 -0.21 -6.14 22.63
N TYR A 148 0.89 -6.29 21.88
CA TYR A 148 2.22 -6.36 22.47
C TYR A 148 2.66 -5.04 23.11
N PHE A 149 2.70 -3.93 22.36
CA PHE A 149 3.22 -2.66 22.88
C PHE A 149 2.25 -1.93 23.79
N ILE A 150 0.95 -2.21 23.71
CA ILE A 150 -0.08 -1.44 24.43
C ILE A 150 -0.65 -2.25 25.58
N PHE A 151 -1.32 -3.37 25.29
CA PHE A 151 -2.08 -4.09 26.31
C PHE A 151 -1.19 -4.89 27.26
N SER A 152 -0.07 -5.44 26.78
CA SER A 152 0.91 -6.14 27.61
C SER A 152 1.54 -5.26 28.70
N LYS A 153 1.43 -3.93 28.53
CA LYS A 153 1.97 -2.90 29.42
C LYS A 153 0.94 -2.38 30.43
N GLY A 154 -0.26 -2.97 30.43
CA GLY A 154 -1.32 -2.63 31.38
C GLY A 154 -2.20 -1.46 30.94
N ILE A 155 -2.04 -0.95 29.71
CA ILE A 155 -3.01 -0.02 29.13
C ILE A 155 -4.29 -0.78 28.80
N LYS A 156 -5.41 -0.26 29.30
CA LYS A 156 -6.69 -0.95 29.17
C LYS A 156 -7.29 -0.71 27.78
N PRO A 157 -8.03 -1.68 27.21
CA PRO A 157 -8.68 -1.52 25.91
C PRO A 157 -9.55 -0.26 25.81
N GLU A 158 -10.26 0.14 26.87
CA GLU A 158 -11.10 1.34 26.88
C GLU A 158 -10.31 2.66 26.75
N GLN A 159 -9.00 2.64 26.98
CA GLN A 159 -8.13 3.81 26.79
C GLN A 159 -7.64 3.92 25.34
N VAL A 160 -7.98 2.98 24.47
CA VAL A 160 -7.36 2.85 23.14
C VAL A 160 -8.41 2.84 22.04
N VAL A 161 -8.23 3.70 21.04
CA VAL A 161 -8.91 3.63 19.75
C VAL A 161 -7.92 3.09 18.73
N VAL A 162 -8.28 2.05 17.98
CA VAL A 162 -7.40 1.42 16.98
C VAL A 162 -7.84 1.78 15.57
N GLU A 163 -6.97 2.44 14.82
CA GLU A 163 -7.14 2.77 13.41
C GLU A 163 -6.14 1.94 12.60
N ILE A 164 -6.64 1.12 11.68
CA ILE A 164 -5.84 0.12 10.97
C ILE A 164 -5.61 0.61 9.55
N LEU A 165 -4.34 0.83 9.20
CA LEU A 165 -3.92 1.37 7.92
C LEU A 165 -3.51 0.21 7.00
N ASN A 166 -4.10 0.14 5.82
CA ASN A 166 -3.77 -0.91 4.85
C ASN A 166 -2.48 -0.56 4.10
N ASP A 167 -1.49 -1.47 4.10
CA ASP A 167 -0.22 -1.29 3.37
C ASP A 167 -0.28 -1.72 1.90
N MET A 168 -1.40 -2.29 1.46
CA MET A 168 -1.52 -2.83 0.10
C MET A 168 -0.45 -3.88 -0.26
N ALA A 169 0.34 -4.38 0.69
CA ALA A 169 1.27 -5.48 0.50
C ALA A 169 0.67 -6.77 1.05
N ASN A 170 -0.07 -6.67 2.16
CA ASN A 170 -0.78 -7.81 2.72
C ASN A 170 -2.08 -8.09 1.99
N VAL A 171 -2.25 -9.38 1.76
CA VAL A 171 -3.20 -9.97 0.85
C VAL A 171 -3.92 -10.98 1.71
N SER A 172 -5.06 -10.58 2.28
CA SER A 172 -5.71 -11.50 3.21
C SER A 172 -6.12 -12.78 2.51
N TYR A 173 -5.77 -13.94 3.06
CA TYR A 173 -6.09 -15.24 2.45
C TYR A 173 -7.58 -15.40 2.10
N PHE A 174 -8.47 -14.64 2.76
CA PHE A 174 -9.91 -14.72 2.61
C PHE A 174 -10.47 -14.51 1.19
N TYR A 175 -9.81 -13.76 0.31
CA TYR A 175 -10.31 -13.62 -1.08
C TYR A 175 -9.84 -14.77 -2.00
N ARG A 176 -8.90 -15.62 -1.57
CA ARG A 176 -8.43 -16.78 -2.34
C ARG A 176 -9.30 -18.03 -2.15
N VAL A 177 -10.24 -17.98 -1.22
CA VAL A 177 -11.12 -19.10 -0.86
C VAL A 177 -12.58 -18.76 -1.11
N ASN A 178 -13.44 -19.77 -1.16
CA ASN A 178 -14.88 -19.51 -1.30
C ASN A 178 -15.46 -18.89 -0.02
N ALA A 179 -16.64 -18.26 -0.15
CA ALA A 179 -17.31 -17.54 0.94
C ALA A 179 -17.45 -18.36 2.25
N THR A 180 -17.82 -19.64 2.15
CA THR A 180 -17.98 -20.52 3.33
C THR A 180 -16.65 -20.81 4.02
N GLN A 181 -15.60 -21.06 3.24
CA GLN A 181 -14.25 -21.25 3.76
C GLN A 181 -13.71 -19.96 4.39
N ALA A 182 -13.93 -18.81 3.74
CA ALA A 182 -13.53 -17.51 4.28
C ALA A 182 -14.17 -17.26 5.65
N GLU A 183 -15.48 -17.51 5.76
CA GLU A 183 -16.23 -17.36 7.01
C GLU A 183 -15.71 -18.30 8.11
N THR A 184 -15.45 -19.57 7.78
CA THR A 184 -14.95 -20.57 8.73
C THR A 184 -13.56 -20.20 9.27
N LEU A 185 -12.66 -19.80 8.36
CA LEU A 185 -11.31 -19.36 8.73
C LEU A 185 -11.33 -18.07 9.55
N PHE A 186 -12.24 -17.13 9.22
CA PHE A 186 -12.39 -15.89 9.95
C PHE A 186 -12.79 -16.16 11.41
N GLU A 187 -13.79 -17.02 11.63
CA GLU A 187 -14.21 -17.40 12.99
C GLU A 187 -13.13 -18.16 13.76
N ALA A 188 -12.37 -19.04 13.11
CA ALA A 188 -11.24 -19.74 13.72
C ALA A 188 -10.17 -18.75 14.21
N HIS A 189 -9.70 -17.87 13.32
CA HIS A 189 -8.69 -16.88 13.65
C HIS A 189 -9.20 -15.81 14.63
N ARG A 190 -10.51 -15.55 14.71
CA ARG A 190 -11.09 -14.69 15.75
C ARG A 190 -10.95 -15.28 17.15
N MET A 191 -11.10 -16.59 17.30
CA MET A 191 -10.87 -17.25 18.59
C MET A 191 -9.41 -17.10 19.03
N GLU A 192 -8.48 -17.33 18.09
CA GLU A 192 -7.05 -17.11 18.35
C GLU A 192 -6.77 -15.65 18.73
N ALA A 193 -7.36 -14.68 18.03
CA ALA A 193 -7.18 -13.26 18.30
C ALA A 193 -7.62 -12.89 19.71
N ARG A 194 -8.77 -13.42 20.15
CA ARG A 194 -9.27 -13.21 21.51
C ARG A 194 -8.32 -13.76 22.56
N ASP A 195 -7.78 -14.94 22.33
CA ASP A 195 -6.83 -15.57 23.26
C ASP A 195 -5.49 -14.82 23.28
N PHE A 196 -5.04 -14.30 22.14
CA PHE A 196 -3.86 -13.44 22.04
C PHE A 196 -4.06 -12.13 22.81
N ILE A 197 -5.16 -11.40 22.60
CA ILE A 197 -5.50 -10.17 23.33
C ILE A 197 -5.68 -10.45 24.83
N ARG A 198 -6.32 -11.56 25.20
CA ARG A 198 -6.48 -11.95 26.61
C ARG A 198 -5.13 -12.24 27.24
N SER A 199 -4.23 -12.94 26.54
CA SER A 199 -2.88 -13.21 27.03
C SER A 199 -2.12 -11.91 27.23
N ALA A 200 -2.19 -10.98 26.27
CA ALA A 200 -1.57 -9.66 26.41
C ALA A 200 -2.08 -8.90 27.64
N THR A 201 -3.39 -8.92 27.91
CA THR A 201 -3.96 -8.15 29.02
C THR A 201 -3.78 -8.81 30.39
N SER A 202 -3.86 -10.14 30.47
CA SER A 202 -3.98 -10.87 31.75
C SER A 202 -2.72 -11.66 32.13
N ASN A 203 -1.93 -12.10 31.15
CA ASN A 203 -0.69 -12.82 31.35
C ASN A 203 0.34 -12.44 30.26
N PRO A 204 0.84 -11.19 30.27
CA PRO A 204 1.80 -10.71 29.26
C PRO A 204 3.00 -11.66 29.07
N SER A 205 3.47 -12.27 30.15
CA SER A 205 4.58 -13.23 30.13
C SER A 205 4.33 -14.50 29.31
N GLY A 206 3.06 -14.85 29.09
CA GLY A 206 2.62 -16.03 28.33
C GLY A 206 2.10 -15.71 26.93
N MET A 207 2.28 -14.49 26.41
CA MET A 207 1.93 -14.17 25.02
C MET A 207 2.69 -15.10 24.06
N GLY A 208 1.92 -15.80 23.22
CA GLY A 208 2.44 -16.66 22.16
C GLY A 208 2.78 -15.89 20.88
N THR A 209 3.03 -16.64 19.82
CA THR A 209 3.29 -16.14 18.48
C THR A 209 1.97 -15.91 17.75
N TRP A 210 1.91 -14.95 16.82
CA TRP A 210 0.71 -14.69 16.02
C TRP A 210 0.95 -15.02 14.55
N ASN A 211 0.38 -16.14 14.09
CA ASN A 211 0.61 -16.67 12.75
C ASN A 211 -0.63 -16.61 11.86
N SER A 212 -1.73 -16.07 12.38
CA SER A 212 -3.05 -16.09 11.75
C SER A 212 -3.33 -14.82 10.96
N GLU A 213 -4.40 -14.83 10.17
CA GLU A 213 -4.83 -13.65 9.42
C GLU A 213 -5.10 -12.45 10.35
N LYS A 214 -4.63 -11.27 9.93
CA LYS A 214 -4.64 -10.05 10.77
C LYS A 214 -6.02 -9.37 10.83
N LEU A 215 -6.89 -9.59 9.84
CA LEU A 215 -8.26 -9.04 9.82
C LEU A 215 -9.09 -9.44 11.06
N PRO A 216 -9.17 -10.73 11.42
CA PRO A 216 -9.74 -11.21 12.69
C PRO A 216 -9.21 -10.49 13.93
N LEU A 217 -7.90 -10.27 14.00
CA LEU A 217 -7.27 -9.55 15.11
C LEU A 217 -7.80 -8.11 15.19
N GLY A 218 -7.82 -7.38 14.08
CA GLY A 218 -8.34 -6.02 14.06
C GLY A 218 -9.83 -5.93 14.38
N TYR A 219 -10.62 -6.93 13.98
CA TYR A 219 -12.01 -7.04 14.40
C TYR A 219 -12.14 -7.18 15.93
N GLU A 220 -11.36 -8.07 16.56
CA GLU A 220 -11.41 -8.27 18.02
C GLU A 220 -10.82 -7.10 18.82
N LEU A 221 -9.93 -6.31 18.20
CA LEU A 221 -9.49 -5.01 18.72
C LEU A 221 -10.57 -3.92 18.62
N SER A 222 -11.74 -4.22 18.04
CA SER A 222 -12.76 -3.23 17.68
C SER A 222 -12.19 -2.10 16.79
N GLY A 223 -11.15 -2.41 16.01
CA GLY A 223 -10.45 -1.47 15.18
C GLY A 223 -11.23 -1.08 13.92
N ARG A 224 -10.94 0.11 13.41
CA ARG A 224 -11.47 0.58 12.13
C ARG A 224 -10.43 0.44 11.03
N PHE A 225 -10.78 -0.29 9.97
CA PHE A 225 -9.92 -0.50 8.81
C PHE A 225 -10.08 0.62 7.77
N TRP A 226 -8.96 1.16 7.30
CA TRP A 226 -8.89 2.10 6.20
C TRP A 226 -8.31 1.39 4.98
N PHE A 227 -9.20 0.90 4.12
CA PHE A 227 -8.82 0.21 2.89
C PHE A 227 -8.62 1.19 1.76
N ILE A 228 -7.55 1.04 1.01
CA ILE A 228 -7.26 1.94 -0.11
C ILE A 228 -8.18 1.64 -1.29
N SER A 229 -8.53 0.37 -1.47
CA SER A 229 -9.65 -0.05 -2.30
C SER A 229 -10.45 -1.09 -1.52
N ARG A 230 -11.73 -0.79 -1.24
CA ARG A 230 -12.63 -1.77 -0.62
C ARG A 230 -13.07 -2.85 -1.60
N ALA A 231 -12.97 -2.57 -2.91
CA ALA A 231 -13.48 -3.46 -3.95
C ALA A 231 -12.90 -4.86 -3.80
N VAL A 232 -11.62 -4.99 -3.45
CA VAL A 232 -10.95 -6.30 -3.28
C VAL A 232 -11.57 -7.20 -2.22
N TYR A 233 -12.43 -6.66 -1.35
CA TYR A 233 -13.16 -7.38 -0.31
C TYR A 233 -14.65 -7.59 -0.65
N ASP A 234 -15.11 -7.15 -1.83
CA ASP A 234 -16.48 -7.36 -2.26
C ASP A 234 -16.79 -8.84 -2.38
N GLY A 235 -17.94 -9.26 -1.84
CA GLY A 235 -18.38 -10.65 -1.84
C GLY A 235 -17.85 -11.50 -0.69
N VAL A 236 -16.99 -10.97 0.19
CA VAL A 236 -16.54 -11.65 1.40
C VAL A 236 -17.57 -11.42 2.54
N PRO A 237 -18.32 -12.45 3.01
CA PRO A 237 -19.49 -12.25 3.87
C PRO A 237 -19.20 -11.51 5.18
N PHE A 238 -18.10 -11.85 5.85
CA PHE A 238 -17.76 -11.26 7.15
C PHE A 238 -17.43 -9.77 7.07
N MET A 239 -17.12 -9.22 5.90
CA MET A 239 -16.76 -7.81 5.75
C MET A 239 -17.89 -6.88 6.19
N SER A 240 -19.14 -7.31 6.05
CA SER A 240 -20.32 -6.60 6.56
C SER A 240 -20.33 -6.38 8.08
N ARG A 241 -19.52 -7.15 8.82
CA ARG A 241 -19.36 -7.05 10.29
C ARG A 241 -18.12 -6.26 10.70
N ILE A 242 -17.16 -6.08 9.79
CA ILE A 242 -15.93 -5.35 10.08
C ILE A 242 -16.21 -3.85 10.00
N ASN A 243 -15.71 -3.09 10.97
CA ASN A 243 -15.72 -1.63 10.88
C ASN A 243 -14.66 -1.20 9.86
N HIS A 244 -15.08 -0.86 8.65
CA HIS A 244 -14.16 -0.43 7.61
C HIS A 244 -14.65 0.81 6.85
N ARG A 245 -13.71 1.50 6.24
CA ARG A 245 -13.89 2.63 5.34
C ARG A 245 -12.93 2.51 4.17
N GLU A 246 -13.33 3.10 3.04
CA GLU A 246 -12.40 3.32 1.94
C GLU A 246 -11.62 4.60 2.25
N LEU A 247 -10.31 4.60 2.00
CA LEU A 247 -9.41 5.71 2.25
C LEU A 247 -9.31 6.55 0.97
N PRO A 248 -9.90 7.75 0.93
CA PRO A 248 -9.94 8.54 -0.29
C PRO A 248 -8.66 9.38 -0.41
N PHE A 249 -7.50 8.73 -0.60
CA PHE A 249 -6.19 9.37 -0.59
C PHE A 249 -6.12 10.65 -1.44
N SER A 250 -6.54 10.57 -2.70
CA SER A 250 -6.52 11.72 -3.62
C SER A 250 -7.42 12.85 -3.12
N SER A 251 -8.68 12.55 -2.77
CA SER A 251 -9.61 13.57 -2.25
C SER A 251 -9.13 14.18 -0.94
N TRP A 252 -8.48 13.39 -0.08
CA TRP A 252 -7.92 13.89 1.18
C TRP A 252 -6.72 14.81 0.90
N TYR A 253 -5.77 14.41 0.07
CA TYR A 253 -4.67 15.26 -0.36
C TYR A 253 -5.17 16.60 -0.94
N HIS A 254 -6.21 16.55 -1.80
CA HIS A 254 -6.82 17.74 -2.40
C HIS A 254 -7.67 18.58 -1.44
N SER A 255 -8.10 18.02 -0.31
CA SER A 255 -8.83 18.74 0.74
C SER A 255 -7.92 19.52 1.69
N LEU A 256 -6.62 19.18 1.74
CA LEU A 256 -5.65 19.92 2.55
C LEU A 256 -5.60 21.38 2.09
N SER A 257 -5.54 22.30 3.06
CA SER A 257 -5.26 23.71 2.75
C SER A 257 -3.91 23.85 2.05
N SER A 258 -3.71 24.93 1.30
CA SER A 258 -2.45 25.16 0.57
C SER A 258 -1.21 25.10 1.48
N TYR A 259 -1.34 25.56 2.72
CA TYR A 259 -0.26 25.48 3.72
C TYR A 259 0.02 24.03 4.15
N GLN A 260 -1.02 23.28 4.52
CA GLN A 260 -0.88 21.87 4.93
C GLN A 260 -0.33 21.01 3.80
N ARG A 261 -0.81 21.23 2.58
CA ARG A 261 -0.34 20.51 1.39
C ARG A 261 1.11 20.83 1.10
N SER A 262 1.51 22.10 1.11
CA SER A 262 2.91 22.48 0.88
C SER A 262 3.85 21.91 1.94
N ASN A 263 3.44 21.86 3.21
CA ASN A 263 4.24 21.21 4.26
C ASN A 263 4.33 19.70 4.08
N LEU A 264 3.23 19.03 3.72
CA LEU A 264 3.24 17.60 3.40
C LEU A 264 4.20 17.29 2.25
N GLU A 265 4.11 18.06 1.18
CA GLU A 265 4.95 17.90 -0.01
C GLU A 265 6.44 18.01 0.34
N ARG A 266 6.82 19.04 1.11
CA ARG A 266 8.20 19.18 1.60
C ARG A 266 8.62 18.08 2.55
N LEU A 267 7.74 17.72 3.49
CA LEU A 267 7.94 16.60 4.39
C LEU A 267 8.21 15.31 3.62
N MET A 268 7.54 15.07 2.48
CA MET A 268 7.69 13.83 1.72
C MET A 268 8.67 13.93 0.56
N PHE A 269 9.50 14.97 0.48
CA PHE A 269 10.40 15.25 -0.66
C PHE A 269 9.70 15.33 -2.03
N PHE A 270 8.43 15.72 -2.06
CA PHE A 270 7.65 15.91 -3.28
C PHE A 270 7.71 17.37 -3.74
N ASP A 271 8.61 17.68 -4.66
CA ASP A 271 8.67 19.01 -5.28
C ASP A 271 7.89 19.04 -6.59
N ALA A 272 6.61 19.41 -6.50
CA ALA A 272 5.72 19.52 -7.66
C ALA A 272 6.28 20.45 -8.76
N LYS A 273 7.01 21.51 -8.40
CA LYS A 273 7.54 22.47 -9.39
C LYS A 273 8.71 21.87 -10.17
N GLU A 274 9.59 21.13 -9.50
CA GLU A 274 10.66 20.42 -10.19
C GLU A 274 10.09 19.25 -11.01
N ILE A 275 9.09 18.55 -10.50
CA ILE A 275 8.41 17.48 -11.25
C ILE A 275 7.72 18.05 -12.50
N ASP A 276 7.05 19.20 -12.41
CA ASP A 276 6.44 19.86 -13.58
C ASP A 276 7.47 20.15 -14.68
N LYS A 277 8.67 20.64 -14.32
CA LYS A 277 9.76 20.87 -15.29
C LYS A 277 10.23 19.58 -15.96
N VAL A 278 10.21 18.47 -15.21
CA VAL A 278 10.58 17.14 -15.71
C VAL A 278 9.50 16.60 -16.65
N LEU A 279 8.23 16.62 -16.22
CA LEU A 279 7.10 16.06 -16.96
C LEU A 279 6.78 16.84 -18.24
N PHE A 280 7.00 18.16 -18.22
CA PHE A 280 6.68 19.06 -19.33
C PHE A 280 7.94 19.81 -19.79
N PRO A 281 8.96 19.09 -20.30
CA PRO A 281 10.24 19.70 -20.65
C PRO A 281 10.04 20.72 -21.76
N ASN A 282 10.63 21.91 -21.61
CA ASN A 282 10.51 23.04 -22.54
C ASN A 282 9.07 23.48 -22.84
N GLY A 283 8.12 23.25 -21.92
CA GLY A 283 6.72 23.57 -22.13
C GLY A 283 6.00 22.62 -23.08
N SER A 284 6.52 21.39 -23.24
CA SER A 284 5.85 20.33 -24.00
C SER A 284 4.38 20.20 -23.60
N THR A 285 3.50 20.08 -24.58
CA THR A 285 2.06 19.79 -24.39
C THR A 285 1.75 18.29 -24.53
N LYS A 286 2.77 17.45 -24.76
CA LYS A 286 2.59 16.00 -24.82
C LYS A 286 2.22 15.48 -23.45
N THR A 287 1.26 14.55 -23.39
CA THR A 287 0.87 13.92 -22.13
C THR A 287 2.01 13.04 -21.61
N PRO A 288 2.41 13.16 -20.34
CA PRO A 288 3.44 12.30 -19.76
C PRO A 288 2.91 10.88 -19.50
N ILE A 289 3.74 9.88 -19.80
CA ILE A 289 3.57 8.48 -19.41
C ILE A 289 4.69 8.12 -18.44
N ILE A 290 4.34 7.64 -17.24
CA ILE A 290 5.30 7.07 -16.29
C ILE A 290 5.28 5.56 -16.37
N ILE A 291 6.44 4.99 -16.70
CA ILE A 291 6.75 3.57 -16.67
C ILE A 291 7.37 3.27 -15.31
N ALA A 292 6.64 2.57 -14.44
CA ALA A 292 7.19 2.09 -13.17
C ALA A 292 8.13 0.91 -13.42
N GLY A 293 9.36 1.03 -12.96
CA GLY A 293 10.40 0.01 -13.09
C GLY A 293 10.39 -1.01 -11.95
N ALA A 294 11.03 -2.14 -12.21
CA ALA A 294 11.35 -3.18 -11.22
C ALA A 294 12.87 -3.43 -11.22
N TYR A 295 13.30 -4.44 -10.47
CA TYR A 295 14.65 -4.96 -10.53
C TYR A 295 14.62 -6.46 -10.29
N ARG A 296 15.67 -7.14 -10.73
CA ARG A 296 15.96 -8.55 -10.41
C ARG A 296 17.45 -8.82 -10.62
N ALA A 297 17.91 -9.94 -10.08
CA ALA A 297 19.23 -10.46 -10.42
C ALA A 297 19.30 -10.77 -11.92
N ASN A 298 20.42 -10.37 -12.55
CA ASN A 298 20.75 -10.76 -13.91
C ASN A 298 21.04 -12.26 -13.93
N PRO A 299 20.39 -13.07 -14.78
CA PRO A 299 20.70 -14.50 -14.86
C PRO A 299 22.12 -14.79 -15.36
N ASN A 300 22.75 -13.84 -16.06
CA ASN A 300 24.02 -14.04 -16.76
C ASN A 300 25.24 -13.52 -15.98
N ASP A 301 25.05 -12.76 -14.90
CA ASP A 301 26.12 -12.26 -14.04
C ASP A 301 25.62 -11.91 -12.62
N SER A 302 26.43 -11.18 -11.83
CA SER A 302 26.08 -10.77 -10.46
C SER A 302 25.39 -9.39 -10.38
N GLY A 303 25.07 -8.79 -11.52
CA GLY A 303 24.44 -7.48 -11.62
C GLY A 303 22.92 -7.53 -11.44
N LEU A 304 22.33 -6.34 -11.45
CA LEU A 304 20.87 -6.15 -11.44
C LEU A 304 20.42 -5.62 -12.79
N ILE A 305 19.27 -6.12 -13.25
CA ILE A 305 18.57 -5.66 -14.45
C ILE A 305 17.11 -5.41 -14.10
N VAL A 306 16.41 -4.64 -14.93
CA VAL A 306 14.96 -4.49 -14.83
C VAL A 306 14.28 -5.75 -15.37
N SER A 307 14.68 -6.18 -16.58
CA SER A 307 14.10 -7.34 -17.27
C SER A 307 15.04 -7.91 -18.34
N GLU A 308 15.03 -9.22 -18.53
CA GLU A 308 15.72 -9.89 -19.66
C GLU A 308 15.12 -9.52 -21.02
N HIS A 309 13.91 -8.96 -21.03
CA HIS A 309 13.18 -8.55 -22.22
C HIS A 309 12.94 -7.04 -22.27
N PHE A 310 13.68 -6.26 -21.46
CA PHE A 310 13.46 -4.83 -21.26
C PHE A 310 13.26 -4.06 -22.57
N GLU A 311 14.16 -4.23 -23.55
CA GLU A 311 14.07 -3.50 -24.83
C GLU A 311 12.80 -3.81 -25.60
N ALA A 312 12.38 -5.07 -25.64
CA ALA A 312 11.20 -5.50 -26.36
C ALA A 312 9.91 -5.03 -25.64
N GLU A 313 9.91 -5.08 -24.30
CA GLU A 313 8.83 -4.57 -23.45
C GLU A 313 8.66 -3.06 -23.61
N MET A 314 9.75 -2.29 -23.57
CA MET A 314 9.71 -0.85 -23.77
C MET A 314 9.31 -0.50 -25.21
N GLN A 315 9.81 -1.21 -26.22
CA GLN A 315 9.41 -0.98 -27.60
C GLN A 315 7.92 -1.21 -27.81
N ALA A 316 7.33 -2.24 -27.20
CA ALA A 316 5.89 -2.49 -27.26
C ALA A 316 5.06 -1.34 -26.65
N ILE A 317 5.55 -0.70 -25.57
CA ILE A 317 4.93 0.51 -25.00
C ILE A 317 4.96 1.66 -26.02
N LEU A 318 6.13 1.93 -26.60
CA LEU A 318 6.31 3.00 -27.58
C LEU A 318 5.42 2.78 -28.82
N ASP A 319 5.30 1.54 -29.30
CA ASP A 319 4.47 1.18 -30.45
C ASP A 319 2.97 1.33 -30.15
N HIS A 320 2.55 1.01 -28.90
CA HIS A 320 1.16 1.13 -28.48
C HIS A 320 0.70 2.58 -28.33
N PHE A 321 1.52 3.40 -27.66
CA PHE A 321 1.15 4.77 -27.33
C PHE A 321 1.55 5.78 -28.40
N GLY A 322 2.64 5.55 -29.16
CA GLY A 322 3.05 6.43 -30.26
C GLY A 322 3.73 7.73 -29.82
N ASP A 323 3.92 8.66 -30.75
CA ASP A 323 4.77 9.84 -30.57
C ASP A 323 4.07 11.02 -29.89
N GLN A 324 2.76 10.97 -29.67
CA GLN A 324 2.02 12.06 -28.99
C GLN A 324 2.27 12.14 -27.48
N TYR A 325 3.03 11.21 -26.91
CA TYR A 325 3.36 11.16 -25.48
C TYR A 325 4.85 11.45 -25.22
N THR A 326 5.16 11.85 -23.98
CA THR A 326 6.52 11.88 -23.46
C THR A 326 6.67 10.77 -22.42
N TYR A 327 7.70 9.93 -22.58
CA TYR A 327 7.89 8.73 -21.77
C TYR A 327 8.91 8.97 -20.67
N PHE A 328 8.57 8.52 -19.47
CA PHE A 328 9.44 8.58 -18.31
C PHE A 328 9.57 7.22 -17.66
N PHE A 329 10.78 6.82 -17.29
CA PHE A 329 11.04 5.62 -16.51
C PHE A 329 11.34 5.98 -15.05
N LYS A 330 10.52 5.52 -14.11
CA LYS A 330 10.76 5.64 -12.67
C LYS A 330 11.12 4.27 -12.11
N GLY A 331 12.41 3.99 -11.97
CA GLY A 331 12.91 2.70 -11.46
C GLY A 331 12.59 2.44 -9.99
N HIS A 332 12.77 1.17 -9.60
CA HIS A 332 12.78 0.78 -8.19
C HIS A 332 13.94 1.49 -7.45
N PRO A 333 13.83 1.87 -6.16
CA PRO A 333 14.92 2.52 -5.43
C PRO A 333 16.28 1.81 -5.50
N VAL A 334 16.28 0.47 -5.64
CA VAL A 334 17.48 -0.37 -5.77
C VAL A 334 18.13 -0.25 -7.17
N LEU A 335 17.33 -0.03 -8.21
CA LEU A 335 17.78 0.12 -9.60
C LEU A 335 17.07 1.30 -10.27
N PRO A 336 17.31 2.55 -9.81
CA PRO A 336 16.46 3.69 -10.14
C PRO A 336 16.52 4.10 -11.62
N GLU A 337 17.64 3.80 -12.28
CA GLU A 337 17.94 4.21 -13.66
C GLU A 337 18.08 3.01 -14.61
N GLY A 338 17.78 1.80 -14.16
CA GLY A 338 18.15 0.57 -14.87
C GLY A 338 19.65 0.29 -14.84
N SER A 339 20.03 -0.87 -15.40
CA SER A 339 21.43 -1.21 -15.70
C SER A 339 22.01 -0.25 -16.75
N SER A 340 23.34 -0.23 -16.91
CA SER A 340 24.00 0.66 -17.87
C SER A 340 23.50 0.47 -19.31
N SER A 341 23.20 -0.76 -19.72
CA SER A 341 22.67 -1.06 -21.05
C SER A 341 21.23 -0.59 -21.22
N GLU A 342 20.37 -0.86 -20.23
CA GLU A 342 18.96 -0.42 -20.24
C GLU A 342 18.87 1.11 -20.25
N ARG A 343 19.74 1.76 -19.48
CA ARG A 343 19.90 3.23 -19.44
C ARG A 343 20.26 3.81 -20.79
N GLN A 344 21.27 3.26 -21.45
CA GLN A 344 21.69 3.72 -22.77
C GLN A 344 20.57 3.53 -23.79
N TRP A 345 19.91 2.37 -23.77
CA TRP A 345 18.79 2.10 -24.67
C TRP A 345 17.62 3.08 -24.47
N MET A 346 17.25 3.36 -23.21
CA MET A 346 16.22 4.36 -22.90
C MET A 346 16.58 5.73 -23.46
N GLN A 347 17.84 6.16 -23.29
CA GLN A 347 18.32 7.43 -23.85
C GLN A 347 18.22 7.46 -25.37
N ASP A 348 18.65 6.39 -26.05
CA ASP A 348 18.61 6.28 -27.52
C ASP A 348 17.17 6.30 -28.06
N LYS A 349 16.20 5.83 -27.26
CA LYS A 349 14.77 5.80 -27.61
C LYS A 349 13.99 7.02 -27.15
N GLY A 350 14.64 7.99 -26.49
CA GLY A 350 13.99 9.19 -25.97
C GLY A 350 13.07 8.95 -24.77
N ILE A 351 13.32 7.89 -24.00
CA ILE A 351 12.68 7.66 -22.70
C ILE A 351 13.49 8.41 -21.64
N HIS A 352 12.85 9.36 -20.98
CA HIS A 352 13.49 10.15 -19.93
C HIS A 352 13.57 9.35 -18.64
N ILE A 353 14.72 9.35 -17.98
CA ILE A 353 14.82 8.74 -16.65
C ILE A 353 14.29 9.74 -15.64
N PHE A 354 13.29 9.31 -14.88
CA PHE A 354 12.71 10.12 -13.82
C PHE A 354 13.78 10.36 -12.74
N PRO A 355 13.91 11.57 -12.18
CA PRO A 355 14.99 11.88 -11.25
C PRO A 355 15.18 10.85 -10.14
N SER A 356 16.44 10.52 -9.86
CA SER A 356 16.82 9.50 -8.87
C SER A 356 16.57 9.93 -7.41
N ASN A 357 16.46 11.22 -7.12
CA ASN A 357 16.11 11.75 -5.80
C ASN A 357 14.58 11.74 -5.54
N THR A 358 13.92 10.60 -5.73
CA THR A 358 12.47 10.50 -5.51
C THR A 358 12.15 9.57 -4.35
N ARG A 359 12.47 10.09 -3.15
CA ARG A 359 12.13 9.47 -1.86
C ARG A 359 10.62 9.43 -1.60
N PHE A 360 9.84 10.21 -2.37
CA PHE A 360 8.39 10.23 -2.24
C PHE A 360 7.73 8.91 -2.74
N PRO A 361 6.63 8.47 -2.10
CA PRO A 361 5.78 7.37 -2.59
C PRO A 361 5.22 7.63 -3.99
N PHE A 362 5.22 6.60 -4.86
CA PHE A 362 4.74 6.70 -6.25
C PHE A 362 3.32 7.27 -6.35
N GLU A 363 2.49 6.97 -5.37
CA GLU A 363 1.11 7.43 -5.22
C GLU A 363 0.96 8.95 -5.28
N PHE A 364 1.94 9.73 -4.80
CA PHE A 364 1.89 11.19 -4.89
C PHE A 364 1.79 11.70 -6.33
N LEU A 365 2.44 11.02 -7.29
CA LEU A 365 2.31 11.37 -8.70
C LEU A 365 0.86 11.21 -9.17
N MET A 366 0.21 10.11 -8.79
CA MET A 366 -1.18 9.86 -9.18
C MET A 366 -2.18 10.79 -8.48
N PHE A 367 -1.88 11.23 -7.26
CA PHE A 367 -2.75 12.16 -6.55
C PHE A 367 -2.61 13.58 -7.08
N HIS A 368 -1.39 14.03 -7.33
CA HIS A 368 -1.13 15.37 -7.82
C HIS A 368 -1.54 15.54 -9.28
N TYR A 369 -1.28 14.53 -10.12
CA TYR A 369 -1.53 14.56 -11.56
C TYR A 369 -2.66 13.59 -11.94
N SER A 370 -3.90 14.08 -11.91
CA SER A 370 -5.09 13.25 -12.23
C SER A 370 -5.07 12.65 -13.62
N ASP A 371 -4.42 13.33 -14.57
CA ASP A 371 -4.40 12.97 -15.98
C ASP A 371 -3.12 12.20 -16.38
N LEU A 372 -2.26 11.90 -15.41
CA LEU A 372 -1.02 11.15 -15.62
C LEU A 372 -1.32 9.72 -16.05
N ILE A 373 -0.73 9.29 -17.15
CA ILE A 373 -0.79 7.88 -17.54
C ILE A 373 0.33 7.14 -16.83
N VAL A 374 0.00 6.06 -16.15
CA VAL A 374 0.93 5.18 -15.45
C VAL A 374 0.75 3.73 -15.88
N GLY A 375 1.84 2.98 -15.77
CA GLY A 375 1.88 1.55 -16.05
C GLY A 375 3.31 1.04 -15.98
N GLY A 376 3.53 -0.24 -16.24
CA GLY A 376 4.87 -0.82 -16.16
C GLY A 376 4.89 -2.17 -15.48
N TYR A 377 5.98 -2.49 -14.79
CA TYR A 377 6.14 -3.73 -14.05
C TYR A 377 5.19 -3.77 -12.84
N PRO A 378 4.85 -4.97 -12.31
CA PRO A 378 3.89 -5.10 -11.22
C PRO A 378 4.28 -4.23 -10.01
N THR A 379 3.31 -3.57 -9.38
CA THR A 379 3.49 -2.87 -8.11
C THR A 379 2.13 -2.68 -7.44
N SER A 380 2.09 -2.71 -6.11
CA SER A 380 0.88 -2.39 -5.34
C SER A 380 0.41 -0.96 -5.57
N SER A 381 1.29 -0.04 -6.00
CA SER A 381 0.97 1.37 -6.25
C SER A 381 -0.23 1.52 -7.20
N TYR A 382 -0.38 0.65 -8.20
CA TYR A 382 -1.47 0.74 -9.18
C TYR A 382 -2.87 0.56 -8.58
N LEU A 383 -3.00 -0.05 -7.41
CA LEU A 383 -4.28 -0.14 -6.70
C LEU A 383 -4.81 1.26 -6.27
N SER A 384 -3.93 2.27 -6.22
CA SER A 384 -4.28 3.68 -5.97
C SER A 384 -4.60 4.47 -7.26
N ALA A 385 -4.43 3.86 -8.43
CA ALA A 385 -4.64 4.52 -9.72
C ALA A 385 -6.13 4.53 -10.10
N SER A 386 -6.60 5.67 -10.63
CA SER A 386 -7.93 5.74 -11.24
C SER A 386 -8.02 4.92 -12.53
N ALA A 387 -9.25 4.70 -13.01
CA ALA A 387 -9.55 4.02 -14.27
C ALA A 387 -8.89 4.69 -15.50
N GLN A 388 -8.59 5.99 -15.41
CA GLN A 388 -7.97 6.78 -16.48
C GLN A 388 -6.44 6.74 -16.43
N GLN A 389 -5.86 6.55 -15.25
CA GLN A 389 -4.41 6.64 -15.03
C GLN A 389 -3.70 5.32 -15.34
N PHE A 390 -4.17 4.18 -14.84
CA PHE A 390 -3.50 2.89 -15.07
C PHE A 390 -3.89 2.30 -16.43
N ARG A 391 -2.97 2.40 -17.41
CA ARG A 391 -3.27 2.17 -18.84
C ARG A 391 -2.47 1.04 -19.47
N PHE A 392 -1.39 0.59 -18.86
CA PHE A 392 -0.65 -0.57 -19.35
C PHE A 392 0.02 -1.34 -18.20
N HIS A 393 0.23 -2.64 -18.39
CA HIS A 393 0.92 -3.51 -17.44
C HIS A 393 1.85 -4.47 -18.19
N ILE A 394 3.10 -4.59 -17.74
CA ILE A 394 4.11 -5.45 -18.36
C ILE A 394 4.03 -6.85 -17.74
N GLY A 395 3.82 -7.83 -18.61
CA GLY A 395 3.57 -9.24 -18.28
C GLY A 395 2.24 -9.49 -17.60
N SER A 396 2.05 -10.73 -17.15
CA SER A 396 0.81 -11.18 -16.50
C SER A 396 0.55 -10.43 -15.19
N ILE A 397 -0.72 -10.08 -14.96
CA ILE A 397 -1.15 -9.56 -13.66
C ILE A 397 -1.18 -10.71 -12.65
N THR A 398 -0.09 -10.87 -11.91
CA THR A 398 0.10 -11.93 -10.91
C THR A 398 -0.32 -11.49 -9.50
N ASP A 399 -0.35 -10.19 -9.24
CA ASP A 399 -0.92 -9.64 -8.01
C ASP A 399 -2.42 -9.99 -7.98
N PRO A 400 -2.88 -10.78 -6.99
CA PRO A 400 -4.25 -11.26 -6.99
C PRO A 400 -5.30 -10.13 -6.86
N ARG A 401 -4.93 -8.99 -6.27
CA ARG A 401 -5.83 -7.85 -6.09
C ARG A 401 -5.97 -7.08 -7.38
N LEU A 402 -4.85 -6.78 -8.03
CA LEU A 402 -4.87 -6.19 -9.37
C LEU A 402 -5.62 -7.12 -10.35
N SER A 403 -5.38 -8.43 -10.26
CA SER A 403 -6.05 -9.43 -11.09
C SER A 403 -7.56 -9.42 -10.88
N LEU A 404 -8.01 -9.39 -9.63
CA LEU A 404 -9.42 -9.33 -9.27
C LEU A 404 -10.07 -8.02 -9.77
N MET A 405 -9.47 -6.87 -9.46
CA MET A 405 -9.98 -5.57 -9.92
C MET A 405 -10.01 -5.46 -11.45
N TYR A 406 -8.99 -5.97 -12.12
CA TYR A 406 -8.97 -6.06 -13.58
C TYR A 406 -10.09 -6.95 -14.11
N SER A 407 -10.32 -8.13 -13.49
CA SER A 407 -11.41 -9.05 -13.89
C SER A 407 -12.81 -8.45 -13.74
N TRP A 408 -12.97 -7.47 -12.83
CA TRP A 408 -14.21 -6.71 -12.66
C TRP A 408 -14.33 -5.51 -13.62
N GLY A 409 -13.31 -5.25 -14.43
CA GLY A 409 -13.31 -4.16 -15.39
C GLY A 409 -13.02 -2.79 -14.76
N TYR A 410 -12.32 -2.74 -13.63
CA TYR A 410 -11.98 -1.48 -12.96
C TYR A 410 -11.10 -0.56 -13.82
N TRP A 411 -10.24 -1.14 -14.67
CA TRP A 411 -9.42 -0.43 -15.64
C TRP A 411 -9.78 -0.89 -17.07
N PRO A 412 -10.86 -0.34 -17.67
CA PRO A 412 -11.37 -0.81 -18.97
C PRO A 412 -10.41 -0.53 -20.13
N ASN A 413 -9.45 0.37 -19.94
CA ASN A 413 -8.46 0.76 -20.94
C ASN A 413 -7.05 0.24 -20.63
N LEU A 414 -6.93 -0.78 -19.76
CA LEU A 414 -5.65 -1.38 -19.42
C LEU A 414 -5.17 -2.29 -20.55
N HIS A 415 -3.99 -2.01 -21.09
CA HIS A 415 -3.31 -2.84 -22.09
C HIS A 415 -2.26 -3.75 -21.44
N ILE A 416 -2.35 -5.06 -21.67
CA ILE A 416 -1.35 -6.01 -21.17
C ILE A 416 -0.27 -6.21 -22.23
N ILE A 417 0.97 -5.96 -21.84
CA ILE A 417 2.16 -6.09 -22.68
C ILE A 417 2.80 -7.45 -22.37
N ASP A 418 2.54 -8.43 -23.21
CA ASP A 418 3.09 -9.79 -23.08
C ASP A 418 4.02 -10.07 -24.27
N VAL A 419 5.32 -9.86 -24.07
CA VAL A 419 6.33 -9.91 -25.14
C VAL A 419 7.09 -11.25 -25.16
N SER A 420 6.83 -12.16 -24.22
CA SER A 420 7.58 -13.43 -24.15
C SER A 420 6.80 -14.65 -23.65
N GLY A 421 5.51 -14.55 -23.31
CA GLY A 421 4.80 -15.65 -22.64
C GLY A 421 5.41 -16.03 -21.27
N GLY A 422 6.38 -15.24 -20.81
CA GLY A 422 7.07 -15.36 -19.54
C GLY A 422 6.37 -14.54 -18.46
N ARG A 423 6.41 -15.03 -17.23
CA ARG A 423 5.98 -14.23 -16.08
C ARG A 423 6.94 -13.04 -15.95
N SER A 424 6.43 -11.82 -16.13
CA SER A 424 7.04 -10.65 -15.50
C SER A 424 6.92 -10.86 -14.00
N MET A 425 7.91 -11.53 -13.41
CA MET A 425 7.92 -11.78 -11.98
C MET A 425 8.42 -10.52 -11.31
N PHE A 426 7.52 -9.88 -10.56
CA PHE A 426 7.92 -9.29 -9.30
C PHE A 426 8.50 -10.43 -8.46
N SER A 427 9.82 -10.49 -8.33
CA SER A 427 10.48 -11.50 -7.52
C SER A 427 10.31 -11.14 -6.05
N PHE A 428 9.17 -11.50 -5.47
CA PHE A 428 9.14 -11.84 -4.04
C PHE A 428 9.93 -13.14 -3.74
N ASP A 429 10.49 -13.79 -4.78
CA ASP A 429 11.17 -15.09 -4.73
C ASP A 429 12.56 -15.04 -4.08
N THR A 430 13.06 -13.86 -3.73
CA THR A 430 14.27 -13.73 -2.93
C THR A 430 13.95 -13.10 -1.57
N PRO A 431 14.33 -13.73 -0.44
CA PRO A 431 14.29 -13.11 0.89
C PRO A 431 15.16 -11.83 1.03
N HIS A 432 15.67 -11.30 -0.08
CA HIS A 432 16.55 -10.14 -0.18
C HIS A 432 15.81 -8.80 -0.36
N ASP A 433 14.49 -8.79 -0.59
CA ASP A 433 13.66 -7.57 -0.68
C ASP A 433 13.65 -6.71 0.59
N PHE A 434 14.32 -7.17 1.64
CA PHE A 434 14.43 -6.50 2.93
C PHE A 434 15.85 -6.02 3.26
N ASN A 435 16.83 -6.26 2.37
CA ASN A 435 18.22 -5.78 2.49
C ASN A 435 18.53 -4.72 1.41
N ASP A 436 17.56 -3.86 1.11
CA ASP A 436 17.65 -2.92 -0.01
C ASP A 436 18.66 -1.80 0.24
N TYR A 437 19.03 -1.03 -0.77
CA TYR A 437 19.84 0.18 -0.62
C TYR A 437 18.98 1.39 -0.98
N TYR A 438 19.19 2.55 -0.33
CA TYR A 438 18.69 3.84 -0.80
C TYR A 438 19.84 4.78 -1.14
N TYR A 439 19.69 5.58 -2.19
CA TYR A 439 20.68 6.60 -2.51
C TYR A 439 20.53 7.80 -1.56
N ASP A 440 21.57 8.13 -0.80
CA ASP A 440 21.63 9.34 0.02
C ASP A 440 22.36 10.46 -0.75
N PRO A 441 21.66 11.48 -1.27
CA PRO A 441 22.28 12.58 -1.98
C PRO A 441 23.06 13.53 -1.05
N ALA A 442 22.82 13.51 0.26
CA ALA A 442 23.65 14.26 1.21
C ALA A 442 25.03 13.61 1.38
N LEU A 443 25.10 12.28 1.21
CA LEU A 443 26.33 11.50 1.35
C LEU A 443 26.94 11.08 -0.01
N GLY A 444 26.20 11.25 -1.11
CA GLY A 444 26.63 10.86 -2.45
C GLY A 444 26.80 9.36 -2.65
N VAL A 445 26.21 8.52 -1.80
CA VAL A 445 26.41 7.05 -1.80
C VAL A 445 25.08 6.30 -1.71
N TYR A 446 25.06 5.07 -2.22
CA TYR A 446 24.00 4.11 -1.92
C TYR A 446 24.23 3.57 -0.51
N VAL A 447 23.33 3.90 0.40
CA VAL A 447 23.31 3.45 1.79
C VAL A 447 22.47 2.18 1.83
N LEU A 448 23.09 1.07 2.25
CA LEU A 448 22.37 -0.17 2.60
C LEU A 448 21.32 0.18 3.66
N TYR A 449 20.09 -0.32 3.53
CA TYR A 449 19.24 -0.61 4.69
C TYR A 449 20.15 -1.21 5.75
N PRO A 450 20.12 -0.72 7.00
CA PRO A 450 21.17 -0.99 7.97
C PRO A 450 21.53 -2.48 7.98
N ASN A 451 22.73 -2.78 7.48
CA ASN A 451 23.22 -4.13 7.40
C ASN A 451 23.36 -4.64 8.84
N VAL A 452 22.49 -5.56 9.25
CA VAL A 452 22.50 -6.20 10.58
C VAL A 452 23.71 -7.14 10.76
N THR A 453 24.71 -7.06 9.87
CA THR A 453 25.97 -7.78 9.99
C THR A 453 27.18 -6.86 9.80
N SER A 454 27.39 -5.89 10.69
CA SER A 454 28.73 -5.53 11.17
C SER A 454 28.74 -4.43 12.25
N ARG A 455 28.55 -4.85 13.51
CA ARG A 455 29.48 -4.69 14.65
C ARG A 455 28.76 -4.83 15.99
#